data_AF-A0A2V5ZRI5-F1
#
_entry.id   AF-A0A2V5ZRI5-F1
#
_cell.length_a   1.000
_cell.length_b   1.000
_cell.length_c   1.000
_cell.angle_alpha   90.00
_cell.angle_beta   90.00
_cell.angle_gamma   90.00
#
_symmetry.space_group_name_H-M   'P 1'
#
loop_
_entity.id
_entity.type
_entity.pdbx_description
1 polymer ?
#
loop_
_entity_poly.entity_id
_entity_poly.type
_entity_poly.pdbx_seq_one_letter_code
_entity_poly.pdbx_strand_id
1 'polypeptide(L)'
;MYYKDLDTLRRQGDIISGATTAMLPADVVDRPQILNRPFQSLAELGQVFRDQPWKTLDFTTASSPDAGLLDVFTLHESANEGGKTSLNTSQKPALTAILSQATKRLTDSTGATVITSAQRDAIVNALFNITSTNPMIRKTDLLTQLANDLSVTVLGNKEARELVMRAFSDTCQTRSWNLLIDLVAQSGRYPPTASSLAGFLVEGEQHYWVHVAIDRFTGQVVDKQIEVVNE
;
A
#
# COMPACT_ATOMS: atom_id res chain seq x y z
N MET A 1 9.67 6.08 23.20
CA MET A 1 9.63 7.16 24.22
C MET A 1 8.50 8.14 23.89
N TYR A 2 7.72 8.61 24.88
CA TYR A 2 6.68 9.62 24.66
C TYR A 2 7.22 11.02 24.95
N TYR A 3 6.96 11.97 24.06
CA TYR A 3 7.32 13.37 24.22
C TYR A 3 6.04 14.20 24.34
N LYS A 4 6.08 15.25 25.17
CA LYS A 4 5.00 16.22 25.28
C LYS A 4 5.23 17.32 24.26
N ASP A 5 4.29 17.47 23.34
CA ASP A 5 4.33 18.50 22.31
C ASP A 5 3.97 19.88 22.88
N LEU A 6 4.20 20.92 22.07
CA LEU A 6 3.90 22.31 22.45
C LEU A 6 2.39 22.52 22.70
N ASP A 7 1.54 21.68 22.09
CA ASP A 7 0.10 21.60 22.30
C ASP A 7 -0.30 20.78 23.55
N THR A 8 0.68 20.36 24.36
CA THR A 8 0.56 19.56 25.57
C THR A 8 0.15 18.09 25.39
N LEU A 9 -0.07 17.64 24.15
CA LEU A 9 -0.40 16.24 23.87
C LEU A 9 0.86 15.37 23.94
N ARG A 10 0.72 14.16 24.48
CA ARG A 10 1.81 13.17 24.54
C ARG A 10 1.76 12.30 23.30
N ARG A 11 2.85 12.28 22.53
CA ARG A 11 2.98 11.47 21.32
C ARG A 11 4.29 10.69 21.33
N GLN A 12 4.32 9.56 20.66
CA GLN A 12 5.53 8.76 20.52
C GLN A 12 6.56 9.53 19.67
N GLY A 13 7.84 9.47 20.03
CA GLY A 13 8.93 10.00 19.20
C GLY A 13 9.79 8.88 18.61
N ASP A 14 10.90 9.28 18.00
CA ASP A 14 11.63 8.43 17.04
C ASP A 14 12.28 7.17 17.64
N ILE A 15 12.53 7.18 18.96
CA ILE A 15 13.05 6.03 19.69
C ILE A 15 11.92 5.04 20.01
N ILE A 16 12.04 3.84 19.44
CA ILE A 16 11.10 2.72 19.61
C ILE A 16 11.45 1.83 20.83
N SER A 17 12.68 1.91 21.35
CA SER A 17 13.16 1.17 22.52
C SER A 17 12.87 1.92 23.84
N GLY A 18 12.59 1.16 24.91
CA GLY A 18 12.13 1.65 26.23
C GLY A 18 13.17 2.38 27.09
N ALA A 19 14.34 2.73 26.57
CA ALA A 19 15.29 3.59 27.29
C ALA A 19 14.83 5.05 27.20
N THR A 20 14.55 5.67 28.34
CA THR A 20 14.07 7.06 28.50
C THR A 20 15.15 8.11 28.25
N THR A 21 16.25 7.76 27.58
CA THR A 21 17.31 8.71 27.22
C THR A 21 16.92 9.44 25.94
N ALA A 22 16.84 10.76 26.02
CA ALA A 22 16.72 11.62 24.83
C ALA A 22 17.77 11.21 23.78
N MET A 23 17.41 11.33 22.49
CA MET A 23 18.29 10.95 21.38
C MET A 23 19.66 11.62 21.56
N LEU A 24 20.66 10.83 21.96
CA LEU A 24 22.00 11.35 22.24
C LEU A 24 22.66 11.67 20.89
N PRO A 25 23.42 12.78 20.78
CA PRO A 25 24.23 13.10 19.59
C PRO A 25 25.31 12.07 19.24
N ALA A 26 25.33 10.89 19.87
CA ALA A 26 26.21 9.76 19.60
C ALA A 26 25.47 8.57 18.96
N ASP A 27 24.14 8.47 19.04
CA ASP A 27 23.38 7.38 18.44
C ASP A 27 23.14 7.67 16.95
N VAL A 28 24.02 7.17 16.08
CA VAL A 28 23.99 7.48 14.64
C VAL A 28 22.87 6.75 13.92
N VAL A 29 22.40 5.61 14.46
CA VAL A 29 21.46 4.70 13.78
C VAL A 29 20.02 5.23 13.82
N ASP A 30 19.69 6.04 14.81
CA ASP A 30 18.34 6.56 15.05
C ASP A 30 18.18 8.06 14.74
N ARG A 31 19.18 8.72 14.14
CA ARG A 31 19.06 10.15 13.79
C ARG A 31 18.23 10.37 12.53
N PRO A 32 17.33 11.37 12.55
CA PRO A 32 16.73 11.91 11.34
C PRO A 32 17.79 12.29 10.30
N GLN A 33 17.60 11.82 9.08
CA GLN A 33 18.54 12.00 7.98
C GLN A 33 18.09 13.15 7.07
N ILE A 34 19.03 14.02 6.68
CA ILE A 34 18.80 14.97 5.60
C ILE A 34 19.15 14.27 4.29
N LEU A 35 18.13 13.94 3.50
CA LEU A 35 18.30 13.10 2.31
C LEU A 35 19.11 13.75 1.19
N ASN A 36 19.17 15.09 1.13
CA ASN A 36 19.85 15.85 0.06
C ASN A 36 19.45 15.40 -1.36
N ARG A 37 18.23 14.88 -1.52
CA ARG A 37 17.60 14.48 -2.77
C ARG A 37 16.08 14.69 -2.69
N PRO A 38 15.37 14.79 -3.82
CA PRO A 38 13.92 14.74 -3.82
C PRO A 38 13.39 13.47 -3.15
N PHE A 39 12.20 13.57 -2.56
CA PHE A 39 11.51 12.40 -2.00
C PHE A 39 11.11 11.43 -3.10
N GLN A 40 11.29 10.13 -2.85
CA GLN A 40 10.95 9.05 -3.79
C GLN A 40 9.65 8.33 -3.40
N SER A 41 9.23 8.44 -2.14
CA SER A 41 7.90 8.02 -1.69
C SER A 41 7.37 9.01 -0.67
N LEU A 42 6.05 9.14 -0.58
CA LEU A 42 5.43 10.08 0.36
C LEU A 42 5.79 9.77 1.81
N ALA A 43 5.95 8.49 2.16
CA ALA A 43 6.35 8.12 3.52
C ALA A 43 7.82 8.44 3.86
N GLU A 44 8.64 8.95 2.92
CA GLU A 44 9.93 9.58 3.26
C GLU A 44 9.76 10.89 4.05
N LEU A 45 8.55 11.46 4.09
CA LEU A 45 8.19 12.52 5.04
C LEU A 45 8.43 12.11 6.50
N GLY A 46 8.55 10.82 6.81
CA GLY A 46 8.99 10.33 8.11
C GLY A 46 10.38 10.82 8.54
N GLN A 47 11.16 11.45 7.66
CA GLN A 47 12.43 12.11 8.00
C GLN A 47 12.28 13.61 8.33
N VAL A 48 11.11 14.20 8.10
CA VAL A 48 10.85 15.63 8.33
C VAL A 48 10.56 15.89 9.80
N PHE A 49 11.14 16.96 10.35
CA PHE A 49 10.90 17.35 11.74
C PHE A 49 9.46 17.79 11.97
N ARG A 50 8.93 17.41 13.13
CA ARG A 50 7.60 17.73 13.62
C ARG A 50 7.73 18.61 14.87
N ASP A 51 7.42 19.90 14.72
CA ASP A 51 7.31 20.95 15.75
C ASP A 51 8.53 21.19 16.67
N GLN A 52 9.38 20.18 16.90
CA GLN A 52 10.50 20.16 17.81
C GLN A 52 11.73 19.59 17.09
N PRO A 53 12.93 20.13 17.36
CA PRO A 53 14.17 19.56 16.83
C PRO A 53 14.30 18.09 17.21
N TRP A 54 14.75 17.25 16.26
CA TRP A 54 15.05 15.83 16.48
C TRP A 54 13.84 14.94 16.79
N LYS A 55 12.63 15.44 16.54
CA LYS A 55 11.40 14.65 16.50
C LYS A 55 10.88 14.66 15.07
N THR A 56 10.67 13.50 14.46
CA THR A 56 10.14 13.44 13.09
C THR A 56 8.67 13.05 13.04
N LEU A 57 8.07 13.16 11.85
CA LEU A 57 6.74 12.61 11.58
C LEU A 57 6.74 11.09 11.82
N ASP A 58 5.66 10.58 12.39
CA ASP A 58 5.55 9.18 12.80
C ASP A 58 4.72 8.36 11.80
N PHE A 59 5.40 7.52 11.02
CA PHE A 59 4.78 6.49 10.17
C PHE A 59 5.07 5.08 10.69
N THR A 60 5.15 4.90 12.01
CA THR A 60 5.39 3.61 12.67
C THR A 60 4.37 3.23 13.74
N THR A 61 3.66 4.21 14.28
CA THR A 61 2.64 3.96 15.30
C THR A 61 1.25 3.95 14.68
N ALA A 62 0.48 2.91 14.92
CA ALA A 62 -0.89 2.78 14.39
C ALA A 62 -1.81 3.95 14.77
N SER A 63 -1.60 4.59 15.92
CA SER A 63 -2.37 5.74 16.39
C SER A 63 -1.78 7.09 15.97
N SER A 64 -0.80 7.12 15.06
CA SER A 64 -0.17 8.37 14.64
C SER A 64 -1.16 9.23 13.85
N PRO A 65 -1.36 10.51 14.23
CA PRO A 65 -2.18 11.43 13.44
C PRO A 65 -1.49 11.81 12.11
N ASP A 66 -0.18 11.60 12.00
CA ASP A 66 0.60 11.97 10.82
C ASP A 66 0.28 11.06 9.63
N ALA A 67 -0.29 9.88 9.88
CA ALA A 67 -0.77 8.95 8.87
C ALA A 67 -1.73 9.58 7.86
N GLY A 68 -2.53 10.57 8.30
CA GLY A 68 -3.46 11.30 7.43
C GLY A 68 -2.77 12.05 6.30
N LEU A 69 -1.47 12.38 6.43
CA LEU A 69 -0.69 12.98 5.35
C LEU A 69 -0.61 12.06 4.12
N LEU A 70 -0.71 10.74 4.32
CA LEU A 70 -0.67 9.75 3.23
C LEU A 70 -1.90 9.80 2.33
N ASP A 71 -3.03 10.32 2.85
CA ASP A 71 -4.27 10.45 2.09
C ASP A 71 -4.40 11.82 1.41
N VAL A 72 -3.74 12.85 1.95
CA VAL A 72 -3.90 14.25 1.49
C VAL A 72 -2.84 14.65 0.48
N PHE A 73 -1.62 14.14 0.62
CA PHE A 73 -0.50 14.52 -0.23
C PHE A 73 -0.20 13.45 -1.28
N THR A 74 0.43 13.89 -2.37
CA THR A 74 1.03 13.04 -3.40
C THR A 74 2.39 13.62 -3.77
N LEU A 75 3.31 12.78 -4.24
CA LEU A 75 4.59 13.26 -4.78
C LEU A 75 4.47 13.81 -6.20
N HIS A 76 3.50 13.29 -6.94
CA HIS A 76 3.28 13.62 -8.33
C HIS A 76 1.83 14.06 -8.50
N GLU A 77 1.65 15.23 -9.11
CA GLU A 77 0.33 15.72 -9.49
C GLU A 77 0.09 15.34 -10.94
N SER A 78 -0.76 14.34 -11.15
CA SER A 78 -1.23 13.94 -12.47
C SER A 78 -2.74 13.76 -12.46
N ALA A 79 -3.39 14.07 -13.59
CA ALA A 79 -4.81 13.83 -13.77
C ALA A 79 -5.16 12.33 -13.76
N ASN A 80 -4.22 11.47 -14.19
CA ASN A 80 -4.34 10.01 -14.14
C ASN A 80 -2.98 9.39 -13.82
N GLU A 81 -2.93 8.51 -12.82
CA GLU A 81 -1.76 7.72 -12.46
C GLU A 81 -2.06 6.23 -12.62
N GLY A 82 -1.53 5.64 -13.69
CA GLY A 82 -1.57 4.20 -13.92
C GLY A 82 -0.55 3.43 -13.08
N GLY A 83 -0.63 2.10 -13.12
CA GLY A 83 0.37 1.21 -12.52
C GLY A 83 0.32 1.06 -11.00
N LYS A 84 -0.68 1.67 -10.34
CA LYS A 84 -0.88 1.54 -8.89
C LYS A 84 -1.55 0.21 -8.56
N THR A 85 -0.99 -0.54 -7.61
CA THR A 85 -1.55 -1.82 -7.16
C THR A 85 -2.60 -1.61 -6.06
N SER A 86 -3.69 -2.38 -6.06
CA SER A 86 -4.64 -2.31 -4.94
C SER A 86 -4.01 -2.88 -3.66
N LEU A 87 -4.09 -2.15 -2.54
CA LEU A 87 -3.69 -2.70 -1.21
C LEU A 87 -4.54 -3.91 -0.82
N ASN A 88 -5.77 -4.00 -1.35
CA ASN A 88 -6.69 -5.11 -1.10
C ASN A 88 -6.60 -6.21 -2.17
N THR A 89 -5.51 -6.26 -2.93
CA THR A 89 -5.34 -7.27 -3.99
C THR A 89 -5.28 -8.68 -3.40
N SER A 90 -5.92 -9.63 -4.07
CA SER A 90 -5.74 -11.06 -3.79
C SER A 90 -4.41 -11.61 -4.34
N GLN A 91 -3.71 -10.81 -5.15
CA GLN A 91 -2.47 -11.21 -5.82
C GLN A 91 -1.25 -10.89 -4.94
N LYS A 92 -0.91 -11.82 -4.03
CA LYS A 92 0.31 -11.74 -3.22
C LYS A 92 1.60 -11.45 -4.01
N PRO A 93 1.82 -12.04 -5.21
CA PRO A 93 3.04 -11.78 -5.97
C PRO A 93 3.26 -10.30 -6.31
N ALA A 94 2.20 -9.52 -6.51
CA ALA A 94 2.31 -8.08 -6.76
C ALA A 94 2.83 -7.33 -5.52
N LEU A 95 2.30 -7.65 -4.33
CA LEU A 95 2.77 -7.08 -3.06
C LEU A 95 4.20 -7.51 -2.74
N THR A 96 4.56 -8.77 -3.04
CA THR A 96 5.92 -9.29 -2.92
C THR A 96 6.88 -8.56 -3.85
N ALA A 97 6.47 -8.27 -5.09
CA ALA A 97 7.29 -7.52 -6.03
C ALA A 97 7.55 -6.09 -5.55
N ILE A 98 6.54 -5.40 -5.00
CA ILE A 98 6.69 -4.04 -4.47
C ILE A 98 7.70 -3.96 -3.32
N LEU A 99 7.69 -4.95 -2.42
CA LEU A 99 8.65 -5.02 -1.32
C LEU A 99 10.00 -5.61 -1.73
N SER A 100 10.15 -6.12 -2.95
CA SER A 100 11.43 -6.65 -3.40
C SER A 100 12.44 -5.52 -3.52
N GLN A 101 13.65 -5.73 -2.99
CA GLN A 101 14.71 -4.71 -2.90
C GLN A 101 14.36 -3.49 -2.03
N ALA A 102 13.30 -3.53 -1.22
CA ALA A 102 13.01 -2.47 -0.27
C ALA A 102 14.11 -2.41 0.82
N THR A 103 14.72 -1.24 1.02
CA THR A 103 15.81 -1.03 1.97
C THR A 103 15.32 -0.48 3.31
N LYS A 104 15.84 -1.03 4.40
CA LYS A 104 15.55 -0.56 5.76
C LYS A 104 16.17 0.79 6.07
N ARG A 105 17.22 1.19 5.33
CA ARG A 105 17.91 2.48 5.42
C ARG A 105 17.84 3.21 4.09
N LEU A 106 17.55 4.51 4.12
CA LEU A 106 17.52 5.41 2.96
C LEU A 106 18.93 5.77 2.46
N THR A 107 19.93 5.69 3.33
CA THR A 107 21.34 5.95 3.00
C THR A 107 22.11 4.69 2.61
N ASP A 108 21.43 3.56 2.40
CA ASP A 108 22.07 2.32 2.01
C ASP A 108 22.57 2.39 0.56
N SER A 109 23.87 2.60 0.40
CA SER A 109 24.54 2.61 -0.89
C SER A 109 25.08 1.24 -1.32
N THR A 110 24.99 0.22 -0.46
CA THR A 110 25.60 -1.11 -0.70
C THR A 110 24.58 -2.23 -0.84
N GLY A 111 23.30 -1.96 -0.56
CA GLY A 111 22.23 -2.95 -0.54
C GLY A 111 22.29 -3.88 0.68
N ALA A 112 23.13 -3.58 1.67
CA ALA A 112 23.33 -4.42 2.85
C ALA A 112 22.11 -4.44 3.78
N THR A 113 21.20 -3.49 3.65
CA THR A 113 20.01 -3.32 4.50
C THR A 113 18.70 -3.61 3.78
N VAL A 114 18.76 -4.22 2.59
CA VAL A 114 17.59 -4.77 1.91
C VAL A 114 16.89 -5.79 2.82
N ILE A 115 15.56 -5.78 2.84
CA ILE A 115 14.79 -6.76 3.62
C ILE A 115 15.05 -8.18 3.12
N THR A 116 15.09 -9.15 4.04
CA THR A 116 15.24 -10.55 3.66
C THR A 116 13.95 -11.07 3.03
N SER A 117 14.05 -12.14 2.23
CA SER A 117 12.87 -12.82 1.67
C SER A 117 11.89 -13.25 2.76
N ALA A 118 12.39 -13.79 3.88
CA ALA A 118 11.55 -14.17 5.02
C ALA A 118 10.79 -12.98 5.64
N GLN A 119 11.45 -11.83 5.81
CA GLN A 119 10.80 -10.61 6.33
C GLN A 119 9.75 -10.09 5.35
N ARG A 120 10.10 -9.99 4.07
CA ARG A 120 9.19 -9.60 2.99
C ARG A 120 7.93 -10.48 2.96
N ASP A 121 8.12 -11.80 2.93
CA ASP A 121 7.02 -12.76 2.79
C ASP A 121 6.14 -12.75 4.05
N ALA A 122 6.71 -12.54 5.24
CA ALA A 122 5.94 -12.33 6.47
C ALA A 122 5.06 -11.08 6.40
N ILE A 123 5.60 -9.94 5.95
CA ILE A 123 4.85 -8.68 5.80
C ILE A 123 3.73 -8.82 4.78
N VAL A 124 4.00 -9.43 3.62
CA VAL A 124 2.97 -9.67 2.58
C VAL A 124 1.88 -10.58 3.09
N ASN A 125 2.23 -11.65 3.82
CA ASN A 125 1.24 -12.56 4.39
C ASN A 125 0.39 -11.86 5.47
N ALA A 126 0.98 -11.03 6.32
CA ALA A 126 0.25 -10.24 7.32
C ALA A 126 -0.71 -9.27 6.63
N LEU A 127 -0.24 -8.49 5.65
CA LEU A 127 -1.06 -7.55 4.89
C LEU A 127 -2.24 -8.25 4.20
N PHE A 128 -2.00 -9.38 3.53
CA PHE A 128 -3.05 -10.15 2.87
C PHE A 128 -4.10 -10.70 3.86
N ASN A 129 -3.66 -11.22 5.01
CA ASN A 129 -4.57 -11.74 6.02
C ASN A 129 -5.42 -10.61 6.63
N ILE A 130 -4.81 -9.45 6.89
CA ILE A 130 -5.52 -8.25 7.35
C ILE A 130 -6.56 -7.81 6.33
N THR A 131 -6.20 -7.63 5.06
CA THR A 131 -7.10 -7.08 4.04
C THR A 131 -8.21 -8.04 3.63
N SER A 132 -8.02 -9.36 3.83
CA SER A 132 -9.09 -10.35 3.60
C SER A 132 -10.21 -10.29 4.64
N THR A 133 -9.96 -9.75 5.83
CA THR A 133 -10.94 -9.60 6.91
C THR A 133 -11.42 -8.15 7.05
N ASN A 134 -10.49 -7.20 6.94
CA ASN A 134 -10.72 -5.77 7.06
C ASN A 134 -10.11 -5.05 5.84
N PRO A 135 -10.83 -5.00 4.70
CA PRO A 135 -10.34 -4.29 3.53
C PRO A 135 -10.02 -2.83 3.85
N MET A 136 -8.85 -2.35 3.43
CA MET A 136 -8.42 -0.97 3.60
C MET A 136 -9.26 -0.04 2.72
N ILE A 137 -9.78 1.03 3.31
CA ILE A 137 -10.60 2.05 2.66
C ILE A 137 -9.72 3.25 2.29
N ARG A 138 -8.71 3.57 3.11
CA ARG A 138 -7.79 4.70 2.94
C ARG A 138 -6.33 4.23 3.01
N LYS A 139 -5.38 5.03 2.51
CA LYS A 139 -3.95 4.72 2.66
C LYS A 139 -3.52 4.81 4.13
N THR A 140 -4.16 5.68 4.93
CA THR A 140 -3.98 5.71 6.39
C THR A 140 -4.22 4.33 7.04
N ASP A 141 -5.14 3.54 6.50
CA ASP A 141 -5.48 2.23 7.07
C ASP A 141 -4.29 1.27 7.04
N LEU A 142 -3.37 1.43 6.07
CA LEU A 142 -2.13 0.67 6.02
C LEU A 142 -1.32 0.84 7.32
N LEU A 143 -1.20 2.07 7.82
CA LEU A 143 -0.50 2.29 9.08
C LEU A 143 -1.31 1.76 10.27
N THR A 144 -2.61 2.09 10.34
CA THR A 144 -3.44 1.73 11.50
C THR A 144 -3.56 0.22 11.70
N GLN A 145 -3.58 -0.56 10.61
CA GLN A 145 -3.83 -2.00 10.66
C GLN A 145 -2.53 -2.83 10.65
N LEU A 146 -1.47 -2.39 9.97
CA LEU A 146 -0.25 -3.20 9.78
C LEU A 146 0.91 -2.81 10.71
N ALA A 147 0.98 -1.56 11.18
CA ALA A 147 2.19 -1.07 11.86
C ALA A 147 2.52 -1.79 13.18
N ASN A 148 1.50 -2.32 13.87
CA ASN A 148 1.66 -3.10 15.10
C ASN A 148 1.88 -4.60 14.85
N ASP A 149 1.79 -5.07 13.60
CA ASP A 149 2.00 -6.47 13.29
C ASP A 149 3.45 -6.90 13.59
N LEU A 150 3.62 -8.13 14.05
CA LEU A 150 4.93 -8.65 14.41
C LEU A 150 5.90 -8.60 13.21
N SER A 151 5.43 -8.86 11.99
CA SER A 151 6.24 -8.81 10.77
C SER A 151 6.86 -7.44 10.49
N VAL A 152 6.21 -6.36 10.95
CA VAL A 152 6.73 -4.99 10.83
C VAL A 152 7.59 -4.64 12.04
N THR A 153 7.13 -4.94 13.25
CA THR A 153 7.82 -4.50 14.48
C THR A 153 9.20 -5.14 14.66
N VAL A 154 9.42 -6.36 14.14
CA VAL A 154 10.74 -7.04 14.17
C VAL A 154 11.76 -6.47 13.18
N LEU A 155 11.37 -5.52 12.31
CA LEU A 155 12.30 -4.89 11.36
C LEU A 155 13.36 -4.03 12.06
N GLY A 156 13.11 -3.63 13.32
CA GLY A 156 14.03 -2.89 14.16
C GLY A 156 13.50 -1.51 14.52
N ASN A 157 14.35 -0.49 14.33
CA ASN A 157 14.06 0.91 14.64
C ASN A 157 13.11 1.57 13.62
N LYS A 158 12.81 2.86 13.85
CA LYS A 158 11.79 3.61 13.14
C LYS A 158 11.91 3.53 11.63
N GLU A 159 13.03 3.97 11.08
CA GLU A 159 13.22 4.03 9.63
C GLU A 159 13.10 2.65 8.96
N ALA A 160 13.43 1.56 9.67
CA ALA A 160 13.29 0.20 9.15
C ALA A 160 11.82 -0.22 9.09
N ARG A 161 11.02 0.13 10.09
CA ARG A 161 9.57 -0.10 10.09
C ARG A 161 8.86 0.75 9.04
N GLU A 162 9.26 2.01 8.89
CA GLU A 162 8.71 2.93 7.88
C GLU A 162 8.97 2.48 6.45
N LEU A 163 9.88 1.52 6.21
CA LEU A 163 10.10 1.00 4.86
C LEU A 163 8.80 0.45 4.25
N VAL A 164 7.93 -0.16 5.06
CA VAL A 164 6.66 -0.72 4.58
C VAL A 164 5.79 0.41 4.03
N MET A 165 5.73 1.53 4.74
CA MET A 165 5.01 2.72 4.30
C MET A 165 5.68 3.35 3.08
N ARG A 166 7.00 3.39 3.02
CA ARG A 166 7.74 3.91 1.84
C ARG A 166 7.46 3.08 0.59
N ALA A 167 7.50 1.76 0.70
CA ALA A 167 7.26 0.87 -0.43
C ALA A 167 5.83 0.98 -0.97
N PHE A 168 4.83 1.05 -0.09
CA PHE A 168 3.42 0.98 -0.49
C PHE A 168 2.72 2.34 -0.68
N SER A 169 3.17 3.41 -0.01
CA SER A 169 2.45 4.70 0.00
C SER A 169 2.22 5.27 -1.38
N ASP A 170 3.21 5.19 -2.26
CA ASP A 170 3.09 5.69 -3.62
C ASP A 170 2.72 4.59 -4.63
N THR A 171 3.15 3.35 -4.46
CA THR A 171 2.88 2.27 -5.44
C THR A 171 1.48 1.67 -5.33
N CYS A 172 0.78 1.88 -4.21
CA CYS A 172 -0.51 1.27 -3.96
C CYS A 172 -1.66 2.27 -3.75
N GLN A 173 -2.89 1.76 -3.90
CA GLN A 173 -4.14 2.50 -3.76
C GLN A 173 -5.24 1.66 -3.09
N THR A 174 -6.28 2.32 -2.55
CA THR A 174 -7.49 1.67 -1.99
C THR A 174 -8.78 2.06 -2.70
N ARG A 175 -8.69 2.98 -3.67
CA ARG A 175 -9.81 3.72 -4.25
C ARG A 175 -10.42 3.07 -5.48
N SER A 176 -9.69 2.27 -6.26
CA SER A 176 -10.25 1.63 -7.46
C SER A 176 -10.40 0.12 -7.31
N TRP A 177 -11.53 -0.39 -7.79
CA TRP A 177 -11.73 -1.81 -8.10
C TRP A 177 -11.33 -2.05 -9.54
N ASN A 178 -10.40 -2.96 -9.77
CA ASN A 178 -9.96 -3.35 -11.10
C ASN A 178 -10.47 -4.77 -11.35
N LEU A 179 -11.27 -4.95 -12.39
CA LEU A 179 -11.91 -6.21 -12.74
C LEU A 179 -11.57 -6.56 -14.19
N LEU A 180 -11.22 -7.82 -14.40
CA LEU A 180 -11.26 -8.47 -15.70
C LEU A 180 -12.56 -9.28 -15.76
N ILE A 181 -13.42 -8.97 -16.71
CA ILE A 181 -14.65 -9.71 -16.97
C ILE A 181 -14.46 -10.48 -18.26
N ASP A 182 -14.57 -11.80 -18.14
CA ASP A 182 -14.57 -12.72 -19.26
C ASP A 182 -16.00 -12.89 -19.79
N LEU A 183 -16.29 -12.34 -20.98
CA LEU A 183 -17.64 -12.26 -21.52
C LEU A 183 -17.77 -13.06 -22.80
N VAL A 184 -18.51 -14.18 -22.73
CA VAL A 184 -18.93 -14.95 -23.91
C VAL A 184 -20.36 -14.54 -24.27
N ALA A 185 -20.53 -13.86 -25.40
CA ALA A 185 -21.82 -13.45 -25.92
C ALA A 185 -22.27 -14.44 -27.01
N GLN A 186 -23.36 -15.16 -26.73
CA GLN A 186 -23.93 -16.13 -27.66
C GLN A 186 -25.27 -15.63 -28.23
N SER A 187 -25.46 -15.87 -29.52
CA SER A 187 -26.70 -15.67 -30.26
C SER A 187 -27.16 -16.99 -30.85
N GLY A 188 -28.48 -17.19 -30.96
CA GLY A 188 -29.05 -18.48 -31.30
C GLY A 188 -30.55 -18.55 -31.06
N ARG A 189 -31.09 -19.77 -31.01
CA ARG A 189 -32.54 -20.01 -30.88
C ARG A 189 -32.87 -21.25 -30.07
N TYR A 190 -34.09 -21.30 -29.56
CA TYR A 190 -34.65 -22.52 -29.00
C TYR A 190 -35.39 -23.33 -30.09
N PRO A 191 -35.13 -24.63 -30.24
CA PRO A 191 -35.93 -25.48 -31.09
C PRO A 191 -37.36 -25.60 -30.53
N PRO A 192 -38.37 -25.89 -31.36
CA PRO A 192 -39.77 -26.01 -30.92
C PRO A 192 -40.01 -27.07 -29.84
N THR A 193 -39.09 -28.03 -29.71
CA THR A 193 -39.13 -29.11 -28.72
C THR A 193 -38.41 -28.77 -27.41
N ALA A 194 -37.79 -27.59 -27.30
CA ALA A 194 -37.07 -27.21 -26.09
C ALA A 194 -38.06 -26.98 -24.93
N SER A 195 -37.82 -27.71 -23.84
CA SER A 195 -38.55 -27.58 -22.58
C SER A 195 -37.74 -26.91 -21.47
N SER A 196 -36.51 -26.47 -21.76
CA SER A 196 -35.62 -25.80 -20.80
C SER A 196 -34.62 -24.86 -21.48
N LEU A 197 -34.02 -23.97 -20.66
CA LEU A 197 -32.95 -23.05 -21.08
C LEU A 197 -31.71 -23.78 -21.65
N ALA A 198 -31.46 -25.02 -21.23
CA ALA A 198 -30.36 -25.82 -21.76
C ALA A 198 -30.56 -26.26 -23.23
N GLY A 199 -31.77 -26.10 -23.77
CA GLY A 199 -32.07 -26.38 -25.17
C GLY A 199 -31.67 -25.26 -26.14
N PHE A 200 -30.95 -24.23 -25.69
CA PHE A 200 -30.52 -23.13 -26.55
C PHE A 200 -29.50 -23.63 -27.59
N LEU A 201 -29.82 -23.49 -28.86
CA LEU A 201 -28.92 -23.79 -29.97
C LEU A 201 -28.16 -22.51 -30.33
N VAL A 202 -26.85 -22.51 -30.10
CA VAL A 202 -25.95 -21.40 -30.44
C VAL A 202 -25.71 -21.39 -31.94
N GLU A 203 -25.94 -20.23 -32.57
CA GLU A 203 -25.72 -20.00 -34.01
C GLU A 203 -24.58 -19.02 -34.27
N GLY A 204 -24.21 -18.20 -33.27
CA GLY A 204 -23.04 -17.34 -33.31
C GLY A 204 -22.54 -17.05 -31.91
N GLU A 205 -21.22 -17.01 -31.74
CA GLU A 205 -20.54 -16.73 -30.48
C GLU A 205 -19.47 -15.67 -30.71
N GLN A 206 -19.34 -14.76 -29.76
CA GLN A 206 -18.24 -13.80 -29.72
C GLN A 206 -17.71 -13.68 -28.30
N HIS A 207 -16.39 -13.62 -28.17
CA HIS A 207 -15.70 -13.60 -26.89
C HIS A 207 -14.98 -12.27 -26.68
N TYR A 208 -15.15 -11.69 -25.49
CA TYR A 208 -14.59 -10.40 -25.11
C TYR A 208 -13.92 -10.46 -23.74
N TRP A 209 -12.77 -9.81 -23.62
CA TRP A 209 -12.19 -9.43 -22.33
C TRP A 209 -12.50 -7.97 -22.03
N VAL A 210 -13.21 -7.72 -20.95
CA VAL A 210 -13.55 -6.38 -20.50
C VAL A 210 -12.73 -6.06 -19.25
N HIS A 211 -11.80 -5.11 -19.39
CA HIS A 211 -11.08 -4.53 -18.28
C HIS A 211 -11.84 -3.28 -17.83
N VAL A 212 -12.26 -3.24 -16.56
CA VAL A 212 -12.96 -2.09 -16.00
C VAL A 212 -12.33 -1.67 -14.68
N ALA A 213 -12.12 -0.37 -14.54
CA ALA A 213 -11.73 0.25 -13.28
C ALA A 213 -12.91 1.08 -12.76
N ILE A 214 -13.31 0.84 -11.52
CA ILE A 214 -14.45 1.49 -10.87
C ILE A 214 -13.95 2.23 -9.63
N ASP A 215 -14.30 3.51 -9.48
CA ASP A 215 -14.05 4.25 -8.24
C ASP A 215 -14.94 3.70 -7.13
N ARG A 216 -14.33 3.23 -6.05
CA ARG A 216 -14.99 2.56 -4.92
C ARG A 216 -15.92 3.50 -4.15
N PHE A 217 -15.65 4.82 -4.15
CA PHE A 217 -16.48 5.77 -3.41
C PHE A 217 -17.71 6.22 -4.20
N THR A 218 -17.55 6.48 -5.50
CA THR A 218 -18.63 7.02 -6.34
C THR A 218 -19.38 5.93 -7.11
N GLY A 219 -18.80 4.74 -7.26
CA GLY A 219 -19.32 3.67 -8.12
C GLY A 219 -19.20 3.97 -9.61
N GLN A 220 -18.51 5.06 -9.98
CA GLN A 220 -18.35 5.45 -11.37
C GLN A 220 -17.25 4.61 -12.04
N VAL A 221 -17.48 4.26 -13.30
CA VAL A 221 -16.43 3.67 -14.15
C VAL A 221 -15.44 4.77 -14.49
N VAL A 222 -14.22 4.64 -13.99
CA VAL A 222 -13.12 5.58 -14.24
C VAL A 222 -12.33 5.22 -15.48
N ASP A 223 -12.27 3.93 -15.83
CA ASP A 223 -11.66 3.46 -17.06
C ASP A 223 -12.30 2.15 -17.54
N LYS A 224 -12.29 1.93 -18.85
CA LYS A 224 -12.82 0.73 -19.49
C LYS A 224 -12.10 0.44 -20.81
N GLN A 225 -11.56 -0.77 -20.92
CA GLN A 225 -10.98 -1.31 -22.14
C GLN A 225 -11.68 -2.62 -22.49
N ILE A 226 -12.04 -2.80 -23.77
CA ILE A 226 -12.70 -4.00 -24.27
C ILE A 226 -11.84 -4.56 -25.38
N GLU A 227 -11.46 -5.82 -25.26
CA GLU A 227 -10.67 -6.56 -26.23
C GLU A 227 -11.52 -7.69 -26.80
N VAL A 228 -11.45 -7.86 -28.11
CA VAL A 228 -12.05 -9.01 -28.80
C VAL A 228 -11.05 -10.15 -28.73
N VAL A 229 -11.47 -11.29 -28.19
CA VAL A 229 -10.66 -12.49 -28.19
C VAL A 229 -10.76 -13.12 -29.57
N ASN A 230 -9.62 -13.24 -30.25
CA ASN A 230 -9.50 -13.95 -31.52
C ASN A 230 -8.71 -15.24 -31.25
N GLU A 231 -9.34 -16.38 -31.47
CA GLU A 231 -8.70 -17.71 -31.43
C GLU A 231 -8.20 -18.15 -32.81
#